data_AF-A0A7C1PPW6-F1
#
_entry.id   AF-A0A7C1PPW6-F1
#
_cell.length_a   1.000
_cell.length_b   1.000
_cell.length_c   1.000
_cell.angle_alpha   90.00
_cell.angle_beta   90.00
_cell.angle_gamma   90.00
#
_symmetry.space_group_name_H-M   'P 1'
#
loop_
_entity.id
_entity.type
_entity.pdbx_description
1 polymer ?
#
loop_
_entity_poly.entity_id
_entity_poly.type
_entity_poly.pdbx_seq_one_letter_code
_entity_poly.pdbx_strand_id
1 'polypeptide(L)'
;MPLDEQTVKEYRAAWERWYEDLRRLHEVLLEGKPMDPLHRVALLRRESHSKARYERARAKLLGLPAEGGADSPFPPDAESERR
;
A
#
# COMPACT_ATOMS: atom_id res chain seq x y z
N MET A 1 -25.17 0.40 7.16
CA MET A 1 -24.91 -1.05 7.20
C MET A 1 -23.77 -1.31 8.16
N PRO A 2 -23.89 -2.25 9.10
CA PRO A 2 -22.77 -2.62 9.97
C PRO A 2 -21.64 -3.18 9.09
N LEU A 3 -20.41 -2.71 9.34
CA LEU A 3 -19.23 -3.23 8.64
C LEU A 3 -18.96 -4.66 9.14
N ASP A 4 -18.65 -5.55 8.20
CA ASP A 4 -18.22 -6.91 8.49
C ASP A 4 -16.96 -6.90 9.39
N GLU A 5 -17.02 -7.58 10.54
CA GLU A 5 -15.95 -7.56 11.55
C GLU A 5 -14.63 -8.07 10.99
N GLN A 6 -14.68 -9.07 10.09
CA GLN A 6 -13.51 -9.61 9.43
C GLN A 6 -12.85 -8.57 8.51
N THR A 7 -13.65 -7.79 7.77
CA THR A 7 -13.17 -6.69 6.93
C THR A 7 -12.52 -5.57 7.75
N VAL A 8 -13.10 -5.23 8.91
CA VAL A 8 -12.51 -4.25 9.84
C VAL A 8 -11.16 -4.74 10.39
N LYS A 9 -11.08 -6.03 10.75
CA LYS A 9 -9.85 -6.65 11.24
C LYS A 9 -8.75 -6.69 10.16
N GLU A 10 -9.10 -7.06 8.94
CA GLU A 10 -8.19 -7.08 7.78
C GLU A 10 -7.64 -5.69 7.47
N TYR A 11 -8.51 -4.68 7.47
CA TYR A 11 -8.12 -3.28 7.30
C TYR A 11 -7.11 -2.85 8.37
N ARG A 12 -7.43 -3.09 9.64
CA ARG A 12 -6.57 -2.69 10.76
C ARG A 12 -5.19 -3.36 10.68
N ALA A 13 -5.16 -4.67 10.44
CA ALA A 13 -3.90 -5.41 10.32
C ALA A 13 -3.04 -4.94 9.13
N ALA A 14 -3.68 -4.62 7.99
CA ALA A 14 -2.96 -4.10 6.83
C ALA A 14 -2.41 -2.69 7.10
N TRP A 15 -3.19 -1.83 7.77
CA TRP A 15 -2.78 -0.49 8.16
C TRP A 15 -1.60 -0.50 9.14
N GLU A 16 -1.69 -1.28 10.24
CA GLU A 16 -0.62 -1.39 11.24
C GLU A 16 0.69 -1.86 10.60
N ARG A 17 0.60 -2.85 9.69
CA ARG A 17 1.78 -3.34 9.01
C ARG A 17 2.42 -2.29 8.10
N TRP A 18 1.63 -1.59 7.30
CA TRP A 18 2.13 -0.52 6.45
C TRP A 18 2.74 0.62 7.27
N TYR A 19 2.10 0.99 8.38
CA TYR A 19 2.61 2.03 9.27
C TYR A 19 3.97 1.67 9.87
N GLU A 20 4.20 0.43 10.30
CA GLU A 20 5.51 -0.01 10.78
C GLU A 20 6.59 0.02 9.69
N ASP A 21 6.24 -0.38 8.47
CA ASP A 21 7.16 -0.31 7.32
C ASP A 21 7.52 1.14 7.01
N LEU A 22 6.53 2.04 7.01
CA LEU A 22 6.71 3.47 6.78
C LEU A 22 7.53 4.14 7.88
N ARG A 23 7.27 3.80 9.15
CA ARG A 23 8.04 4.30 10.30
C ARG A 23 9.51 3.93 10.16
N ARG A 24 9.81 2.67 9.84
CA ARG A 24 11.19 2.22 9.61
C ARG A 24 11.83 2.93 8.42
N LEU A 25 11.07 3.22 7.37
CA LEU A 25 11.57 3.99 6.23
C LEU A 25 11.91 5.44 6.64
N HIS A 26 11.05 6.09 7.42
CA HIS A 26 11.33 7.43 7.95
C HIS A 26 12.59 7.48 8.81
N GLU A 27 12.80 6.49 9.68
CA GLU A 27 14.02 6.42 10.49
C GLU A 27 15.30 6.38 9.62
N VAL A 28 15.25 5.67 8.49
CA VAL A 28 16.40 5.58 7.57
C VAL A 28 16.57 6.87 6.76
N LEU A 29 15.47 7.44 6.26
CA LEU A 29 15.51 8.59 5.35
C LEU A 29 15.70 9.93 6.06
N LEU A 30 15.05 10.13 7.20
CA LEU A 30 14.97 11.42 7.90
C LEU A 30 15.86 11.47 9.14
N GLU A 31 15.97 10.36 9.87
CA GLU A 31 16.78 10.29 11.10
C GLU A 31 18.21 9.80 10.84
N GLY A 32 18.54 9.45 9.59
CA GLY A 32 19.89 9.06 9.18
C GLY A 32 20.36 7.72 9.75
N LYS A 33 19.44 6.82 10.16
CA LYS A 33 19.83 5.50 10.68
C LYS A 33 20.63 4.73 9.62
N PRO A 34 21.81 4.17 9.99
CA PRO A 34 22.64 3.45 9.04
C PRO A 34 21.93 2.19 8.56
N MET A 35 21.86 2.04 7.24
CA MET A 35 21.31 0.87 6.57
C MET A 35 22.05 0.71 5.24
N ASP A 36 22.52 -0.51 4.97
CA ASP A 36 23.20 -0.79 3.72
C ASP A 36 22.24 -0.72 2.51
N PRO A 37 22.79 -0.56 1.29
CA PRO A 37 21.97 -0.34 0.11
C PRO A 37 20.98 -1.48 -0.20
N LEU A 38 21.34 -2.74 0.04
CA LEU A 38 20.47 -3.87 -0.27
C LEU A 38 19.27 -3.90 0.68
N HIS A 39 19.49 -3.70 1.97
CA HIS A 39 18.40 -3.61 2.96
C HIS A 39 17.52 -2.38 2.74
N ARG A 40 18.08 -1.26 2.25
CA ARG A 40 17.29 -0.08 1.88
C ARG A 40 16.32 -0.36 0.73
N VAL A 41 16.80 -1.01 -0.33
CA VAL A 41 15.95 -1.41 -1.47
C VAL A 41 14.88 -2.41 -1.02
N ALA A 42 15.25 -3.38 -0.16
CA ALA A 42 14.30 -4.34 0.40
C ALA A 42 13.23 -3.65 1.26
N LEU A 43 13.60 -2.64 2.04
CA LEU A 43 12.67 -1.85 2.85
C LEU A 43 11.67 -1.08 1.99
N LEU A 44 12.14 -0.42 0.93
CA LEU A 44 11.27 0.28 -0.03
C LEU A 44 10.28 -0.67 -0.69
N ARG A 45 10.75 -1.83 -1.17
CA ARG A 45 9.86 -2.85 -1.76
C ARG A 45 8.82 -3.32 -0.75
N ARG A 46 9.24 -3.62 0.49
CA ARG A 46 8.36 -4.08 1.56
C ARG A 46 7.28 -3.05 1.89
N GLU A 47 7.64 -1.78 2.00
CA GLU A 47 6.71 -0.67 2.22
C GLU A 47 5.71 -0.57 1.07
N SER A 48 6.16 -0.62 -0.18
CA SER A 48 5.26 -0.56 -1.34
C SER A 48 4.28 -1.73 -1.38
N HIS A 49 4.73 -2.94 -1.02
CA HIS A 49 3.87 -4.11 -0.93
C HIS A 49 2.84 -4.01 0.21
N SER A 50 3.23 -3.51 1.39
CA SER A 50 2.29 -3.34 2.51
C SER A 50 1.31 -2.21 2.26
N LYS A 51 1.73 -1.13 1.61
CA LYS A 51 0.84 -0.05 1.12
C LYS A 51 -0.23 -0.59 0.17
N ALA A 52 0.16 -1.36 -0.86
CA ALA A 52 -0.80 -1.92 -1.81
C ALA A 52 -1.81 -2.87 -1.13
N ARG A 53 -1.38 -3.62 -0.11
CA ARG A 53 -2.29 -4.46 0.70
C ARG A 53 -3.26 -3.61 1.51
N TYR A 54 -2.78 -2.54 2.14
CA TYR A 54 -3.61 -1.59 2.87
C TYR A 54 -4.65 -0.92 1.97
N GLU A 55 -4.25 -0.47 0.78
CA GLU A 55 -5.15 0.16 -0.19
C GLU A 55 -6.26 -0.77 -0.64
N ARG A 56 -5.95 -2.05 -0.92
CA ARG A 56 -6.97 -3.07 -1.22
C ARG A 56 -7.94 -3.29 -0.06
N ALA A 57 -7.41 -3.39 1.16
CA ALA A 57 -8.25 -3.56 2.35
C ALA A 57 -9.13 -2.33 2.61
N ARG A 58 -8.61 -1.12 2.34
CA ARG A 58 -9.34 0.14 2.44
C ARG A 58 -10.43 0.24 1.38
N ALA A 59 -10.14 -0.13 0.13
CA ALA A 59 -11.14 -0.19 -0.93
C ALA A 59 -12.28 -1.15 -0.56
N LYS A 60 -11.95 -2.36 -0.09
CA LYS A 60 -12.93 -3.33 0.42
C LYS A 60 -13.77 -2.77 1.56
N LEU A 61 -13.14 -2.10 2.54
CA LEU A 61 -13.85 -1.47 3.67
C LEU A 61 -14.83 -0.38 3.20
N LEU A 62 -14.46 0.37 2.17
CA LEU A 62 -15.27 1.46 1.60
C LEU A 62 -16.29 0.96 0.55
N GLY A 63 -16.26 -0.33 0.20
CA GLY A 63 -17.08 -0.87 -0.89
C GLY A 63 -16.67 -0.38 -2.28
N LEU A 64 -15.43 0.09 -2.44
CA LEU A 64 -14.89 0.57 -3.71
C LEU A 64 -14.31 -0.60 -4.53
N PRO A 65 -14.40 -0.56 -5.88
CA PRO A 65 -13.60 -1.45 -6.70
C PRO A 65 -12.12 -1.22 -6.40
N ALA A 66 -11.34 -2.31 -6.24
CA ALA A 66 -9.89 -2.18 -6.13
C ALA A 66 -9.36 -1.42 -7.35
N GLU A 67 -8.46 -0.45 -7.14
CA GLU A 67 -7.99 0.45 -8.21
C GLU A 67 -7.61 -0.32 -9.48
N GLY A 68 -8.20 0.10 -10.61
CA GLY A 68 -8.19 -0.60 -11.91
C GLY A 68 -9.57 -0.99 -12.44
N GLY A 69 -10.66 -0.73 -11.70
CA GLY A 69 -12.03 -0.91 -12.19
C GLY A 69 -12.43 0.15 -13.23
N ALA A 70 -13.31 -0.23 -14.16
CA ALA A 70 -13.77 0.51 -15.34
C ALA A 70 -14.41 1.91 -15.13
N ASP A 71 -14.34 2.46 -13.92
CA ASP A 71 -14.97 3.71 -13.50
C ASP A 71 -13.95 4.70 -12.91
N SER A 72 -12.65 4.51 -13.21
CA SER A 72 -11.64 5.51 -12.92
C SER A 72 -11.91 6.75 -13.78
N PRO A 73 -12.04 7.97 -13.19
CA PRO A 73 -12.17 9.20 -13.96
C PRO A 73 -10.87 9.55 -14.71
N PHE A 74 -9.78 8.83 -14.42
CA PHE A 74 -8.51 8.93 -15.13
C PHE A 74 -8.38 7.72 -16.07
N PRO A 75 -8.22 7.96 -17.38
CA PRO A 75 -8.04 6.89 -18.35
C PRO A 75 -6.79 6.05 -18.02
N PRO A 76 -6.78 4.74 -18.33
CA PRO A 76 -5.57 3.93 -18.18
C PRO A 76 -4.46 4.51 -19.07
N ASP A 77 -3.23 4.57 -18.54
CA ASP A 77 -2.06 5.08 -19.27
C ASP A 77 -1.91 4.36 -20.62
N ALA A 78 -2.11 5.11 -21.71
CA ALA A 78 -2.17 4.61 -23.09
C ALA A 78 -0.80 4.27 -23.70
N GLU A 79 0.16 3.80 -22.90
CA GLU A 79 1.56 3.60 -23.33
C GLU A 79 2.07 2.16 -23.31
N SER A 80 1.19 1.14 -23.23
CA SER A 80 1.61 -0.27 -23.34
C SER A 80 1.36 -0.94 -24.71
N GLU A 81 0.76 -0.26 -25.69
CA GLU A 81 0.48 -0.82 -27.03
C GLU A 81 1.52 -0.44 -28.10
N ARG A 82 2.79 -0.28 -27.73
CA ARG A 82 3.90 -0.25 -28.70
C ARG A 82 4.99 -1.25 -28.31
N ARG A 83 4.71 -2.54 -28.53
CA ARG A 83 5.73 -3.55 -28.79
C ARG A 83 5.31 -4.42 -29.94
#